data_AF-X0TSZ9-F1
#
_entry.id   AF-X0TSZ9-F1
#
_cell.length_a   1.000
_cell.length_b   1.000
_cell.length_c   1.000
_cell.angle_alpha   90.00
_cell.angle_beta   90.00
_cell.angle_gamma   90.00
#
_symmetry.space_group_name_H-M   'P 1'
#
loop_
_entity.id
_entity.type
_entity.pdbx_description
1 polymer ?
#
loop_
_entity_poly.entity_id
_entity_poly.type
_entity_poly.pdbx_seq_one_letter_code
_entity_poly.pdbx_strand_id
1 'polypeptide(L)'
;MLLLLGLLVLSSISLSAAETSITIDSATFGGLRARSIGPAVMSGRIAAIDATATDPVTVWIGSASGGVWKSDNAGTTFEPVFDDHTQSIGAVRVDPSDPETVWIGTGETWVRNSVSVGDGVYRTTDGGDSWEHLGLESTERIAKIAVDPTDS
;
A
#
# COMPACT_ATOMS: atom_id res chain seq x y z
N MET A 1 41.40 -54.14 42.31
CA MET A 1 40.43 -53.04 42.48
C MET A 1 40.95 -51.75 41.83
N LEU A 2 41.42 -51.82 40.58
CA LEU A 2 41.89 -50.64 39.80
C LEU A 2 41.39 -50.68 38.34
N LEU A 3 40.86 -51.80 37.88
CA LEU A 3 40.29 -51.94 36.54
C LEU A 3 38.79 -51.60 36.45
N LEU A 4 38.08 -51.43 37.57
CA LEU A 4 36.66 -51.06 37.57
C LEU A 4 36.41 -49.55 37.52
N LEU A 5 37.41 -48.71 37.79
CA LEU A 5 37.27 -47.25 37.73
C LEU A 5 37.47 -46.66 36.33
N GLY A 6 38.16 -47.38 35.43
CA GLY A 6 38.43 -46.89 34.07
C GLY A 6 37.21 -46.94 33.13
N LEU A 7 36.25 -47.84 33.39
CA LEU A 7 35.11 -48.06 32.50
C LEU A 7 33.91 -47.13 32.77
N LEU A 8 33.90 -46.43 33.91
CA LEU A 8 32.80 -45.55 34.33
C LEU A 8 32.94 -44.10 33.86
N VAL A 9 34.10 -43.71 33.30
CA VAL A 9 34.39 -42.33 32.89
C VAL A 9 34.09 -42.08 31.41
N LEU A 10 33.82 -43.13 30.61
CA LEU A 10 33.57 -42.99 29.16
C LEU A 10 32.10 -42.80 28.75
N SER A 11 31.14 -42.84 29.69
CA SER A 11 29.70 -42.85 29.34
C SER A 11 28.97 -41.51 29.49
N SER A 12 29.68 -40.38 29.61
CA SER A 12 29.02 -39.07 29.83
C SER A 12 29.55 -37.96 28.93
N ILE A 13 29.97 -38.28 27.70
CA ILE A 13 30.12 -37.25 26.68
C ILE A 13 28.75 -37.09 26.01
N SER A 14 27.89 -36.29 26.64
CA SER A 14 26.72 -35.76 25.95
C SER A 14 27.23 -34.84 24.85
N LEU A 15 27.23 -35.33 23.61
CA LEU A 15 27.46 -34.51 22.43
C LEU A 15 26.28 -33.52 22.36
N SER A 16 26.46 -32.34 22.94
CA SER A 16 25.53 -31.24 22.73
C SER A 16 25.63 -30.89 21.24
N ALA A 17 24.67 -31.37 20.46
CA ALA A 17 24.47 -30.83 19.13
C ALA A 17 24.22 -29.33 19.33
N ALA A 18 25.10 -28.50 18.78
CA ALA A 18 24.85 -27.08 18.72
C ALA A 18 23.52 -26.90 17.98
N GLU A 19 22.48 -26.45 18.67
CA GLU A 19 21.25 -26.07 18.01
C GLU A 19 21.59 -24.87 17.13
N THR A 20 21.65 -25.08 15.81
CA THR A 20 21.80 -24.00 14.85
C THR A 20 20.56 -23.11 14.99
N SER A 21 20.68 -21.98 15.71
CA SER A 21 19.55 -21.07 15.84
C SER A 21 19.26 -20.47 14.46
N ILE A 22 18.09 -20.76 13.92
CA ILE A 22 17.64 -20.12 12.69
C ILE A 22 17.40 -18.65 13.01
N THR A 23 18.19 -17.77 12.42
CA THR A 23 17.96 -16.32 12.51
C THR A 23 16.88 -15.97 11.51
N ILE A 24 15.74 -15.48 12.00
CA ILE A 24 14.64 -14.98 11.17
C ILE A 24 14.76 -13.47 11.13
N ASP A 25 15.05 -12.93 9.95
CA ASP A 25 15.22 -11.51 9.68
C ASP A 25 14.48 -11.08 8.40
N SER A 26 14.62 -9.82 7.99
CA SER A 26 13.99 -9.31 6.77
C SER A 26 14.47 -10.04 5.50
N ALA A 27 15.74 -10.47 5.46
CA ALA A 27 16.30 -11.18 4.33
C ALA A 27 15.67 -12.58 4.15
N THR A 28 15.26 -13.21 5.25
CA THR A 28 14.55 -14.50 5.26
C THR A 28 13.26 -14.46 4.42
N PHE A 29 12.57 -13.31 4.39
CA PHE A 29 11.32 -13.12 3.65
C PHE A 29 11.46 -12.23 2.42
N GLY A 30 12.66 -11.72 2.10
CA GLY A 30 12.86 -10.70 1.07
C GLY A 30 12.46 -11.13 -0.35
N GLY A 31 12.34 -12.43 -0.61
CA GLY A 31 11.83 -12.97 -1.88
C GLY A 31 10.32 -13.22 -1.92
N LEU A 32 9.61 -13.06 -0.80
CA LEU A 32 8.16 -13.24 -0.74
C LEU A 32 7.47 -11.95 -1.19
N ARG A 33 6.53 -12.10 -2.12
CA ARG A 33 5.68 -11.01 -2.60
C ARG A 33 4.22 -11.37 -2.41
N ALA A 34 3.46 -10.44 -1.88
CA ALA A 34 2.00 -10.52 -1.91
C ALA A 34 1.55 -10.56 -3.38
N ARG A 35 0.50 -11.32 -3.66
CA ARG A 35 -0.15 -11.29 -4.96
C ARG A 35 -1.66 -11.32 -4.77
N SER A 36 -2.38 -10.58 -5.60
CA SER A 36 -3.82 -10.72 -5.68
C SER A 36 -4.18 -12.14 -6.15
N ILE A 37 -5.15 -12.76 -5.47
CA ILE A 37 -5.75 -14.04 -5.88
C ILE A 37 -7.10 -13.84 -6.58
N GLY A 38 -7.45 -12.58 -6.87
CA GLY A 38 -8.78 -12.17 -7.33
C GLY A 38 -9.75 -11.90 -6.17
N PRO A 39 -10.91 -11.30 -6.46
CA PRO A 39 -11.92 -11.01 -5.45
C PRO A 39 -12.58 -12.30 -4.97
N ALA A 40 -12.50 -12.56 -3.65
CA ALA A 40 -13.20 -13.69 -3.03
C ALA A 40 -14.68 -13.37 -2.68
N VAL A 41 -15.02 -12.09 -2.45
CA VAL A 41 -16.37 -11.56 -2.16
C VAL A 41 -16.47 -10.08 -2.58
N MET A 42 -17.60 -9.40 -2.30
CA MET A 42 -17.96 -8.03 -2.71
C MET A 42 -16.81 -7.02 -2.60
N SER A 43 -16.70 -6.14 -3.59
CA SER A 43 -15.75 -5.02 -3.62
C SER A 43 -15.94 -4.07 -2.41
N GLY A 44 -14.88 -3.34 -2.07
CA GLY A 44 -14.93 -2.29 -1.05
C GLY A 44 -15.67 -1.04 -1.51
N ARG A 45 -15.75 -0.03 -0.64
CA ARG A 45 -16.31 1.28 -1.01
C ARG A 45 -15.33 2.06 -1.85
N ILE A 46 -15.82 2.56 -2.98
CA ILE A 46 -15.13 3.59 -3.77
C ILE A 46 -15.58 4.96 -3.27
N ALA A 47 -14.62 5.76 -2.80
CA ALA A 47 -14.87 7.07 -2.22
C ALA A 47 -14.73 8.20 -3.25
N ALA A 48 -13.86 8.01 -4.25
CA ALA A 48 -13.61 8.99 -5.30
C ALA A 48 -13.35 8.29 -6.64
N ILE A 49 -13.72 8.97 -7.72
CA ILE A 49 -13.42 8.61 -9.10
C ILE A 49 -13.17 9.91 -9.87
N ASP A 50 -12.15 9.94 -10.70
CA ASP A 50 -11.94 11.04 -11.64
C ASP A 50 -11.29 10.58 -12.94
N ALA A 51 -11.55 11.32 -14.01
CA ALA A 51 -10.99 11.14 -15.35
C ALA A 51 -11.09 12.48 -16.09
N THR A 52 -10.31 12.65 -17.16
CA THR A 52 -10.35 13.85 -18.00
C THR A 52 -11.10 13.61 -19.30
N ALA A 53 -11.67 14.67 -19.88
CA ALA A 53 -12.32 14.59 -21.18
C ALA A 53 -11.34 14.39 -22.33
N THR A 54 -10.07 14.78 -22.15
CA THR A 54 -9.01 14.61 -23.15
C THR A 54 -8.46 13.19 -23.21
N ASP A 55 -8.57 12.45 -22.10
CA ASP A 55 -8.24 11.03 -22.01
C ASP A 55 -9.33 10.27 -21.21
N PRO A 56 -10.38 9.81 -21.89
CA PRO A 56 -11.47 9.08 -21.24
C PRO A 56 -11.14 7.59 -21.00
N VAL A 57 -9.96 7.12 -21.44
CA VAL A 57 -9.54 5.72 -21.27
C VAL A 57 -8.87 5.55 -19.90
N THR A 58 -8.13 6.56 -19.45
CA THR A 58 -7.51 6.55 -18.13
C THR A 58 -8.51 6.94 -17.05
N VAL A 59 -8.70 6.06 -16.06
CA VAL A 59 -9.63 6.28 -14.95
C VAL A 59 -8.91 6.06 -13.63
N TRP A 60 -9.08 7.02 -12.71
CA TRP A 60 -8.49 6.99 -11.38
C TRP A 60 -9.56 6.74 -10.34
N ILE A 61 -9.27 5.86 -9.39
CA ILE A 61 -10.19 5.41 -8.36
C ILE A 61 -9.54 5.58 -6.99
N GLY A 62 -10.20 6.30 -6.10
CA GLY A 62 -9.85 6.40 -4.70
C GLY A 62 -10.77 5.53 -3.85
N SER A 63 -10.21 4.56 -3.14
CA SER A 63 -11.00 3.68 -2.28
C SER A 63 -11.01 4.16 -0.82
N ALA A 64 -12.08 3.84 -0.10
CA ALA A 64 -12.22 4.18 1.31
C ALA A 64 -11.10 3.57 2.20
N SER A 65 -10.64 2.37 1.84
CA SER A 65 -9.66 1.57 2.60
C SER A 65 -8.95 0.56 1.70
N GLY A 66 -8.17 1.07 0.74
CA GLY A 66 -7.43 0.26 -0.23
C GLY A 66 -6.65 1.09 -1.25
N GLY A 67 -6.35 2.36 -0.93
CA GLY A 67 -5.49 3.21 -1.74
C GLY A 67 -6.12 3.69 -3.05
N VAL A 68 -5.24 4.07 -3.97
CA VAL A 68 -5.55 4.60 -5.29
C VAL A 68 -5.27 3.54 -6.36
N TRP A 69 -6.20 3.44 -7.31
CA TRP A 69 -6.13 2.51 -8.42
C TRP A 69 -6.23 3.27 -9.75
N LYS A 70 -5.51 2.80 -10.75
CA LYS A 70 -5.52 3.34 -12.11
C LYS A 70 -6.00 2.26 -13.08
N SER A 71 -6.84 2.65 -14.02
CA SER A 71 -7.11 1.89 -15.23
C SER A 71 -6.59 2.67 -16.43
N ASP A 72 -5.96 1.97 -17.36
CA ASP A 72 -5.47 2.46 -18.65
C ASP A 72 -6.25 1.86 -19.82
N ASN A 73 -7.37 1.19 -19.54
CA ASN A 73 -8.17 0.46 -20.53
C ASN A 73 -9.69 0.62 -20.31
N ALA A 74 -10.09 1.86 -20.05
CA ALA A 74 -11.49 2.28 -19.90
C ALA A 74 -12.25 1.53 -18.79
N GLY A 75 -11.56 1.20 -17.70
CA GLY A 75 -12.13 0.53 -16.53
C GLY A 75 -12.29 -0.98 -16.68
N THR A 76 -11.66 -1.61 -17.66
CA THR A 76 -11.68 -3.08 -17.82
C THR A 76 -10.87 -3.77 -16.74
N THR A 77 -9.67 -3.27 -16.46
CA THR A 77 -8.80 -3.70 -15.35
C THR A 77 -8.25 -2.50 -14.60
N PHE A 78 -7.85 -2.72 -13.35
CA PHE A 78 -7.27 -1.71 -12.48
C PHE A 78 -6.01 -2.24 -11.80
N GLU A 79 -5.01 -1.38 -11.68
CA GLU A 79 -3.75 -1.64 -10.99
C GLU A 79 -3.63 -0.70 -9.78
N PRO A 80 -3.14 -1.19 -8.62
CA PRO A 80 -2.86 -0.33 -7.49
C PRO A 80 -1.61 0.48 -7.77
N VAL A 81 -1.66 1.79 -7.50
CA VAL A 81 -0.56 2.74 -7.77
C VAL A 81 -0.16 3.51 -6.51
N PHE A 82 -0.63 3.09 -5.33
CA PHE A 82 -0.47 3.84 -4.08
C PHE A 82 -0.25 2.93 -2.86
N ASP A 83 0.28 1.72 -3.08
CA ASP A 83 0.41 0.67 -2.05
C ASP A 83 1.38 1.04 -0.92
N ASP A 84 2.35 1.92 -1.18
CA ASP A 84 3.36 2.36 -0.21
C ASP A 84 2.92 3.56 0.65
N HIS A 85 1.67 4.00 0.53
CA HIS A 85 1.14 5.20 1.17
C HIS A 85 -0.14 4.91 1.99
N THR A 86 -0.76 5.94 2.58
CA THR A 86 -2.01 5.76 3.32
C THR A 86 -3.12 5.21 2.42
N GLN A 87 -3.86 4.25 2.95
CA GLN A 87 -4.85 3.51 2.17
C GLN A 87 -6.25 4.13 2.23
N SER A 88 -6.44 5.22 2.98
CA SER A 88 -7.72 5.91 3.08
C SER A 88 -7.76 7.10 2.14
N ILE A 89 -8.65 7.06 1.14
CA ILE A 89 -8.76 8.12 0.12
C ILE A 89 -10.09 8.87 0.27
N GLY A 90 -10.02 10.19 0.26
CA GLY A 90 -11.16 11.10 0.33
C GLY A 90 -11.43 11.87 -0.96
N ALA A 91 -10.39 12.13 -1.76
CA ALA A 91 -10.49 12.84 -3.02
C ALA A 91 -9.45 12.35 -4.03
N VAL A 92 -9.84 12.37 -5.30
CA VAL A 92 -8.95 12.18 -6.47
C VAL A 92 -9.27 13.31 -7.44
N ARG A 93 -8.25 13.97 -7.98
CA ARG A 93 -8.42 15.02 -8.98
C ARG A 93 -7.32 14.94 -10.04
N VAL A 94 -7.69 14.63 -11.28
CA VAL A 94 -6.79 14.65 -12.44
C VAL A 94 -6.65 16.08 -12.95
N ASP A 95 -5.44 16.55 -13.19
CA ASP A 95 -5.24 17.85 -13.82
C ASP A 95 -5.88 17.85 -15.23
N PRO A 96 -6.76 18.82 -15.55
CA PRO A 96 -7.47 18.85 -16.83
C PRO A 96 -6.54 19.18 -18.02
N SER A 97 -5.41 19.83 -17.77
CA SER A 97 -4.42 20.26 -18.77
C SER A 97 -3.26 19.28 -18.91
N ASP A 98 -2.96 18.50 -17.87
CA ASP A 98 -1.94 17.44 -17.88
C ASP A 98 -2.44 16.15 -17.18
N PRO A 99 -2.99 15.17 -17.93
CA PRO A 99 -3.52 13.94 -17.35
C PRO A 99 -2.52 13.06 -16.56
N GLU A 100 -1.22 13.28 -16.71
CA GLU A 100 -0.18 12.59 -15.92
C GLU A 100 -0.05 13.19 -14.51
N THR A 101 -0.57 14.40 -14.31
CA THR A 101 -0.61 15.08 -13.02
C THR A 101 -1.92 14.77 -12.28
N VAL A 102 -1.83 14.13 -11.12
CA VAL A 102 -2.99 13.73 -10.32
C VAL A 102 -2.78 14.05 -8.85
N TRP A 103 -3.81 14.63 -8.24
CA TRP A 103 -3.83 15.01 -6.83
C TRP A 103 -4.72 14.08 -6.03
N ILE A 104 -4.23 13.66 -4.87
CA ILE A 104 -4.90 12.74 -3.95
C ILE A 104 -5.09 13.43 -2.62
N GLY A 105 -6.35 13.54 -2.20
CA GLY A 105 -6.70 13.94 -0.85
C GLY A 105 -6.96 12.69 -0.02
N THR A 106 -6.20 12.50 1.05
CA THR A 106 -6.33 11.31 1.89
C THR A 106 -7.39 11.51 2.99
N GLY A 107 -7.87 10.39 3.51
CA GLY A 107 -8.87 10.29 4.58
C GLY A 107 -10.30 10.27 4.06
N GLU A 108 -10.96 9.13 4.21
CA GLU A 108 -12.36 8.95 3.82
C GLU A 108 -13.28 9.89 4.62
N THR A 109 -14.14 10.59 3.89
CA THR A 109 -15.00 11.62 4.47
C THR A 109 -16.35 11.08 4.95
N TRP A 110 -16.73 9.87 4.54
CA TRP A 110 -18.00 9.24 4.90
C TRP A 110 -17.92 8.51 6.23
N VAL A 111 -17.97 9.28 7.32
CA VAL A 111 -17.77 8.74 8.66
C VAL A 111 -18.94 7.82 9.08
N ARG A 112 -18.68 6.50 9.10
CA ARG A 112 -19.62 5.46 9.57
C ARG A 112 -18.94 4.57 10.62
N ASN A 113 -19.31 3.29 10.69
CA ASN A 113 -18.83 2.29 11.64
C ASN A 113 -17.35 1.88 11.47
N SER A 114 -16.77 2.10 10.29
CA SER A 114 -15.37 1.77 9.98
C SER A 114 -14.82 2.80 8.99
N VAL A 115 -13.86 3.60 9.45
CA VAL A 115 -13.30 4.76 8.74
C VAL A 115 -11.87 4.95 9.23
N SER A 116 -10.95 5.16 8.30
CA SER A 116 -9.57 5.53 8.61
C SER A 116 -9.35 7.02 8.33
N VAL A 117 -8.40 7.61 9.04
CA VAL A 117 -7.91 8.96 8.74
C VAL A 117 -6.85 8.89 7.64
N GLY A 118 -6.68 9.99 6.92
CA GLY A 118 -5.56 10.25 6.04
C GLY A 118 -4.48 11.07 6.74
N ASP A 119 -3.45 11.38 5.99
CA ASP A 119 -2.24 12.09 6.40
C ASP A 119 -1.89 13.26 5.44
N GLY A 120 -2.87 13.75 4.68
CA GLY A 120 -2.73 14.97 3.88
C GLY A 120 -2.87 14.77 2.37
N VAL A 121 -2.17 15.58 1.60
CA VAL A 121 -2.26 15.63 0.13
C VAL A 121 -1.04 14.99 -0.50
N TYR A 122 -1.28 14.20 -1.55
CA TYR A 122 -0.24 13.69 -2.43
C TYR A 122 -0.45 14.16 -3.86
N ARG A 123 0.63 14.19 -4.63
CA ARG A 123 0.62 14.49 -6.06
C ARG A 123 1.57 13.56 -6.80
N THR A 124 1.14 13.08 -7.95
CA THR A 124 2.00 12.51 -8.99
C THR A 124 2.06 13.48 -10.17
N THR A 125 3.15 13.44 -10.92
CA THR A 125 3.32 14.12 -12.22
C THR A 125 3.83 13.15 -13.30
N ASP A 126 3.78 11.85 -13.02
CA ASP A 126 4.30 10.76 -13.85
C ASP A 126 3.28 9.62 -13.95
N GLY A 127 1.99 9.96 -13.88
CA GLY A 127 0.93 8.99 -14.12
C GLY A 127 0.78 7.94 -13.01
N GLY A 128 1.28 8.23 -11.81
CA GLY A 128 1.16 7.38 -10.62
C GLY A 128 2.35 6.46 -10.37
N ASP A 129 3.44 6.61 -11.13
CA ASP A 129 4.69 5.87 -10.91
C ASP A 129 5.37 6.31 -9.61
N SER A 130 5.27 7.60 -9.26
CA SER A 130 5.76 8.14 -8.00
C SER A 130 4.83 9.21 -7.41
N TRP A 131 4.93 9.40 -6.08
CA TRP A 131 4.09 10.32 -5.34
C TRP A 131 4.90 11.22 -4.41
N GLU A 132 4.62 12.52 -4.49
CA GLU A 132 5.12 13.54 -3.59
C GLU A 132 4.07 13.85 -2.52
N HIS A 133 4.48 13.84 -1.25
CA HIS A 133 3.64 14.27 -0.12
C HIS A 133 3.78 15.77 0.09
N LEU A 134 2.66 16.48 0.10
CA LEU A 134 2.60 17.95 0.07
C LEU A 134 2.10 18.57 1.39
N GLY A 135 1.91 17.75 2.44
CA GLY A 135 1.50 18.17 3.77
C GLY A 135 -0.01 18.12 4.01
N LEU A 136 -0.51 18.90 4.98
CA LEU A 136 -1.89 18.88 5.50
C LEU A 136 -2.21 17.66 6.39
N GLU A 137 -1.20 17.14 7.08
CA GLU A 137 -1.23 15.91 7.88
C GLU A 137 -2.27 15.94 8.99
N SER A 138 -2.53 17.12 9.55
CA SER A 138 -3.51 17.32 10.64
C SER A 138 -4.96 17.40 10.16
N THR A 139 -5.21 17.40 8.84
CA THR A 139 -6.56 17.56 8.29
C THR A 139 -7.41 16.30 8.48
N GLU A 140 -6.77 15.14 8.59
CA GLU A 140 -7.35 13.80 8.66
C GLU A 140 -8.23 13.39 7.47
N ARG A 141 -8.96 14.31 6.83
CA ARG A 141 -9.99 14.03 5.81
C ARG A 141 -10.09 15.15 4.80
N ILE A 142 -9.71 14.86 3.56
CA ILE A 142 -9.82 15.81 2.45
C ILE A 142 -10.96 15.38 1.53
N ALA A 143 -12.06 16.15 1.53
CA ALA A 143 -13.27 15.80 0.79
C ALA A 143 -13.23 16.16 -0.70
N LYS A 144 -12.39 17.12 -1.08
CA LYS A 144 -12.37 17.67 -2.43
C LYS A 144 -11.06 18.38 -2.73
N ILE A 145 -10.61 18.25 -3.96
CA ILE A 145 -9.53 19.03 -4.55
C ILE A 145 -10.07 19.68 -5.83
N ALA A 146 -9.67 20.92 -6.08
CA ALA A 146 -9.94 21.63 -7.33
C ALA A 146 -8.61 22.15 -7.87
N VAL A 147 -8.42 22.01 -9.18
CA VAL A 147 -7.23 22.44 -9.91
C VAL A 147 -7.69 23.52 -10.89
N ASP A 148 -7.00 24.66 -10.92
CA ASP A 148 -7.27 25.69 -11.93
C ASP A 148 -6.87 25.12 -13.30
N PRO A 149 -7.76 25.12 -14.30
CA PRO A 149 -7.46 24.53 -15.60
C PRO A 149 -6.39 25.28 -16.39
N THR A 150 -5.99 26.47 -15.96
CA THR A 150 -5.02 27.33 -16.66
C THR A 150 -3.70 27.53 -15.92
N ASP A 151 -3.62 27.15 -14.64
CA ASP A 151 -2.42 27.28 -13.79
C ASP A 151 -2.46 26.25 -12.65
N SER A 152 -1.85 25.09 -12.85
CA SER A 152 -1.99 23.91 -11.98
C SER A 152 -0.89 23.68 -10.95
#